data_AF-A0AAW4JK16-F1
#
_entry.id   AF-A0AAW4JK16-F1
#
_cell.length_a   1.000
_cell.length_b   1.000
_cell.length_c   1.000
_cell.angle_alpha   90.00
_cell.angle_beta   90.00
_cell.angle_gamma   90.00
#
_symmetry.space_group_name_H-M   'P 1'
#
loop_
_entity.id
_entity.type
_entity.pdbx_description
1 polymer ?
#
loop_
_entity_poly.entity_id
_entity_poly.type
_entity_poly.pdbx_seq_one_letter_code
_entity_poly.pdbx_strand_id
1 'polypeptide(L)' 'MDDPIELRLDLATAEDLRIALYDLGEHQAAGRPIPHMDTETSRRLGALLRDLDIRLGGTGRFA' A
#
# COMPACT_ATOMS: atom_id res chain seq x y z
N MET A 1 3.23 18.62 -16.93
CA MET A 1 3.95 17.37 -16.64
C MET A 1 2.87 16.33 -16.42
N ASP A 2 2.49 15.62 -17.47
CA ASP A 2 1.48 14.55 -17.44
C ASP A 2 2.15 13.17 -17.60
N ASP A 3 3.42 13.06 -17.22
CA ASP A 3 4.12 11.79 -17.28
C ASP A 3 3.54 10.85 -16.22
N PRO A 4 3.08 9.65 -16.61
CA PRO A 4 2.45 8.73 -15.68
C PRO A 4 3.45 8.24 -14.63
N ILE A 5 3.00 8.13 -13.38
CA ILE A 5 3.77 7.48 -12.31
C ILE A 5 3.40 6.00 -12.29
N GLU A 6 4.31 5.16 -12.80
CA GLU A 6 4.14 3.71 -12.84
C GLU A 6 4.92 3.01 -11.73
N LEU A 7 4.22 2.23 -10.89
CA LEU A 7 4.84 1.38 -9.88
C LEU A 7 4.95 -0.06 -10.41
N ARG A 8 6.17 -0.60 -10.43
CA ARG A 8 6.40 -2.01 -10.79
C ARG A 8 6.35 -2.86 -9.53
N LEU A 9 5.40 -3.78 -9.48
CA LEU A 9 5.18 -4.70 -8.37
C LEU A 9 5.54 -6.12 -8.81
N ASP A 10 6.10 -6.91 -7.89
CA ASP A 10 6.01 -8.36 -8.02
C ASP A 10 4.59 -8.86 -7.69
N LEU A 11 4.31 -10.11 -8.02
CA LEU A 11 2.98 -10.69 -7.83
C LEU A 11 2.56 -10.67 -6.35
N ALA A 12 3.48 -11.01 -5.44
CA ALA A 12 3.18 -11.06 -4.01
C ALA A 12 2.78 -9.68 -3.47
N THR A 13 3.53 -8.64 -3.84
CA THR A 13 3.25 -7.25 -3.42
C THR A 13 1.92 -6.77 -4.03
N ALA A 14 1.61 -7.15 -5.27
CA ALA A 14 0.33 -6.82 -5.89
C ALA A 14 -0.86 -7.50 -5.22
N GLU A 15 -0.71 -8.77 -4.81
CA GLU A 15 -1.73 -9.50 -4.06
C GLU A 15 -1.95 -8.89 -2.68
N ASP A 16 -0.87 -8.61 -1.94
CA ASP A 16 -0.91 -7.94 -0.64
C ASP A 16 -1.62 -6.58 -0.73
N LEU A 17 -1.31 -5.78 -1.76
CA LEU A 17 -1.93 -4.48 -1.97
C LEU A 17 -3.43 -4.62 -2.25
N ARG A 18 -3.81 -5.57 -3.11
CA ARG A 18 -5.22 -5.82 -3.45
C ARG A 18 -6.02 -6.22 -2.20
N ILE A 19 -5.47 -7.10 -1.37
CA ILE A 19 -6.12 -7.55 -0.13
C ILE A 19 -6.25 -6.37 0.85
N ALA A 20 -5.17 -5.61 1.05
CA ALA A 20 -5.18 -4.47 1.97
C ALA A 20 -6.22 -3.41 1.59
N LEU A 21 -6.34 -3.08 0.30
CA LEU A 21 -7.35 -2.12 -0.20
C LEU A 21 -8.77 -2.67 -0.06
N TYR A 22 -8.97 -3.95 -0.33
CA TYR A 22 -10.26 -4.62 -0.19
C TYR A 22 -10.72 -4.62 1.28
N ASP A 23 -9.87 -5.11 2.19
CA ASP A 23 -10.19 -5.21 3.61
C ASP A 23 -10.43 -3.82 4.23
N LEU A 24 -9.62 -2.83 3.85
CA LEU A 24 -9.83 -1.45 4.28
C LEU A 24 -11.23 -0.95 3.87
N GLY A 25 -11.60 -1.13 2.61
CA GLY A 25 -12.89 -0.69 2.08
C GLY A 25 -14.07 -1.38 2.76
N GLU A 26 -14.06 -2.71 2.83
CA GLU A 26 -15.13 -3.52 3.42
C GLU A 26 -15.32 -3.21 4.91
N HIS A 27 -14.23 -3.18 5.67
CA HIS A 27 -14.30 -2.94 7.10
C HIS A 27 -14.71 -1.49 7.41
N GLN A 28 -14.21 -0.51 6.65
CA GLN A 28 -14.62 0.88 6.81
C GLN A 28 -16.11 1.05 6.49
N ALA A 29 -16.60 0.46 5.39
CA ALA A 29 -18.01 0.52 5.01
C ALA A 29 -18.92 -0.17 6.05
N ALA A 30 -18.46 -1.26 6.64
CA ALA A 30 -19.18 -1.98 7.69
C ALA A 30 -19.09 -1.33 9.08
N GLY A 31 -18.31 -0.25 9.24
CA GLY A 31 -18.04 0.35 10.55
C GLY A 31 -17.31 -0.60 11.51
N ARG A 32 -16.52 -1.52 10.97
CA ARG A 32 -15.81 -2.56 11.72
C ARG A 32 -14.33 -2.20 11.89
N PRO A 33 -13.68 -2.72 12.95
CA PRO A 33 -12.23 -2.62 13.06
C PRO A 33 -11.55 -3.24 11.84
N ILE A 34 -10.54 -2.57 11.30
CA ILE A 34 -9.69 -3.10 10.23
C ILE A 34 -8.80 -4.18 10.84
N PRO A 35 -8.67 -5.37 10.22
CA PRO A 35 -7.82 -6.43 10.73
C PRO A 35 -6.36 -5.99 10.81
N HIS A 36 -5.63 -6.57 11.76
CA HIS A 36 -4.19 -6.34 11.84
C HIS A 36 -3.50 -6.98 10.64
N MET A 37 -2.66 -6.21 9.94
CA MET A 37 -1.82 -6.69 8.85
C MET A 37 -0.61 -7.42 9.42
N ASP A 38 -0.25 -8.58 8.87
CA ASP A 38 0.95 -9.28 9.35
C ASP A 38 2.23 -8.48 9.05
N THR A 39 3.29 -8.76 9.81
CA THR A 39 4.54 -8.00 9.77
C THR A 39 5.20 -8.01 8.39
N GLU A 40 5.11 -9.11 7.65
CA GLU A 40 5.79 -9.26 6.37
C GLU A 40 5.05 -8.48 5.28
N THR A 41 3.73 -8.62 5.22
CA THR A 41 2.86 -7.82 4.34
C THR A 41 3.00 -6.33 4.65
N SER A 42 2.99 -5.95 5.95
CA SER A 42 3.20 -4.57 6.37
C SER A 42 4.55 -4.01 5.91
N ARG A 43 5.62 -4.81 5.98
CA ARG A 43 6.96 -4.39 5.51
C ARG A 43 6.98 -4.18 3.99
N ARG A 44 6.42 -5.12 3.22
CA ARG A 44 6.38 -5.02 1.76
C ARG A 44 5.57 -3.81 1.29
N LEU A 45 4.38 -3.62 1.84
CA LEU A 45 3.53 -2.47 1.49
C LEU A 45 4.11 -1.15 2.02
N GLY A 46 4.75 -1.15 3.19
CA GLY A 46 5.47 0.02 3.71
C GLY A 46 6.57 0.49 2.76
N ALA A 47 7.41 -0.44 2.28
CA ALA A 47 8.45 -0.16 1.29
C ALA A 47 7.86 0.39 -0.03
N LEU A 48 6.77 -0.22 -0.52
CA LEU A 48 6.06 0.25 -1.71
C LEU A 48 5.56 1.70 -1.55
N LEU A 49 4.90 2.01 -0.43
CA LEU A 49 4.37 3.34 -0.16
C LEU A 49 5.47 4.37 0.03
N ARG A 50 6.61 3.97 0.61
CA ARG A 50 7.80 4.80 0.72
C ARG A 50 8.35 5.19 -0.64
N ASP A 51 8.50 4.24 -1.54
CA ASP A 51 9.02 4.48 -2.90
C ASP A 51 8.06 5.37 -3.71
N LEU A 52 6.75 5.18 -3.55
CA LEU A 52 5.74 6.05 -4.14
C LEU A 52 5.85 7.49 -3.60
N ASP A 53 5.97 7.66 -2.29
CA ASP A 53 6.09 8.99 -1.66
C ASP A 53 7.31 9.75 -2.20
N ILE A 54 8.46 9.08 -2.31
CA ILE A 54 9.69 9.68 -2.87
C ILE A 54 9.46 10.11 -4.32
N ARG A 55 8.80 9.29 -5.14
CA ARG A 55 8.50 9.63 -6.55
C ARG A 55 7.52 10.79 -6.69
N LEU A 56 6.64 10.99 -5.70
CA LEU A 56 5.75 12.13 -5.62
C LEU A 56 6.44 13.39 -5.08
N GLY A 57 7.75 13.33 -4.76
CA GLY A 57 8.52 14.45 -4.21
C GLY A 57 8.46 14.55 -2.68
N GLY A 58 7.92 13.53 -2.01
CA GLY A 58 7.92 13.38 -0.56
C GLY A 58 9.27 12.89 -0.01
N THR A 59 9.33 12.69 1.30
CA THR A 59 10.57 12.33 2.03
C THR A 59 10.74 10.81 2.21
N GLY A 60 9.77 10.01 1.76
CA GLY A 60 9.69 8.59 2.06
C GLY A 60 9.20 8.33 3.48
N ARG A 61 8.11 8.99 3.90
CA ARG A 61 7.66 8.95 5.33
C ARG A 61 7.21 7.57 5.82
N PHE A 62 6.92 6.65 4.90
CA PHE A 62 6.41 5.33 5.22
C PHE A 62 7.58 4.40 5.55
N ALA A 63 7.44 3.61 6.61
CA ALA A 63 8.48 2.73 7.17
C ALA A 63 8.03 1.26 7.12
#